data_AF-A0A2W4XMD0-F1
#
_entry.id   AF-A0A2W4XMD0-F1
#
_cell.length_a   1.000
_cell.length_b   1.000
_cell.length_c   1.000
_cell.angle_alpha   90.00
_cell.angle_beta   90.00
_cell.angle_gamma   90.00
#
_symmetry.space_group_name_H-M   'P 1'
#
loop_
_entity.id
_entity.type
_entity.pdbx_description
1 polymer ?
#
loop_
_entity_poly.entity_id
_entity_poly.type
_entity_poly.pdbx_seq_one_letter_code
_entity_poly.pdbx_strand_id
1 'polypeptide(L)'
;EKTLVSDRPFLPVVRTRSQSFSDNLAAMIPQAQTFCPYALSAEAFAGAAFGENILGLFRLSGQTILITEYSVQTGDTLAYKQMAQVAYGYGVVPILRETKDPSGKICAILLPTDEQRLLPGDRLFLLSSINGLRRIERGEKTPPRHWRVTADTRPSVASSPSIIERFTQLTNCNPEQARQFIEQIPAAIDIELYDYQAARLIQALQSQLPVRLSPIR
;
A
#
# COMPACT_ATOMS: atom_id res chain seq x y z
N GLU A 1 -36.34 42.50 -8.04
CA GLU A 1 -35.21 41.57 -8.24
C GLU A 1 -34.49 41.34 -6.92
N LYS A 2 -34.34 40.09 -6.48
CA LYS A 2 -33.56 39.72 -5.29
C LYS A 2 -32.16 39.34 -5.76
N THR A 3 -31.18 40.15 -5.39
CA THR A 3 -29.77 40.01 -5.74
C THR A 3 -29.20 38.72 -5.14
N LEU A 4 -28.84 37.76 -5.99
CA LEU A 4 -28.03 36.61 -5.65
C LEU A 4 -26.58 37.09 -5.44
N VAL A 5 -26.26 37.55 -4.23
CA VAL A 5 -24.86 37.69 -3.81
C VAL A 5 -24.31 36.28 -3.62
N SER A 6 -23.61 35.81 -4.64
CA SER A 6 -22.82 34.58 -4.59
C SER A 6 -21.64 34.82 -3.66
N ASP A 7 -21.79 34.43 -2.39
CA ASP A 7 -20.74 34.41 -1.37
C ASP A 7 -19.72 33.32 -1.71
N ARG A 8 -18.90 33.55 -2.75
CA ARG A 8 -17.80 32.65 -3.12
C ARG A 8 -16.57 33.03 -2.30
N PRO A 9 -16.03 32.13 -1.46
CA PRO A 9 -14.80 32.41 -0.74
C PRO A 9 -13.68 32.69 -1.74
N PHE A 10 -12.96 33.79 -1.52
CA PHE A 10 -11.78 34.15 -2.30
C PHE A 10 -10.65 33.15 -2.00
N LEU A 11 -10.34 32.29 -2.97
CA LEU A 11 -9.30 31.26 -2.89
C LEU A 11 -8.16 31.60 -3.88
N PRO A 12 -7.25 32.52 -3.52
CA PRO A 12 -6.20 32.96 -4.44
C PRO A 12 -5.19 31.85 -4.68
N VAL A 13 -4.84 31.61 -5.95
CA VAL A 13 -3.74 30.72 -6.35
C VAL A 13 -2.51 31.56 -6.65
N VAL A 14 -1.42 31.35 -5.91
CA VAL A 14 -0.22 32.17 -5.99
C VAL A 14 0.99 31.31 -6.35
N ARG A 15 1.61 31.62 -7.48
CA ARG A 15 2.93 31.08 -7.84
C ARG A 15 4.01 31.87 -7.10
N THR A 16 4.88 31.16 -6.40
CA THR A 16 6.05 31.73 -5.71
C THR A 16 7.34 31.22 -6.34
N ARG A 17 8.48 31.80 -5.92
CA ARG A 17 9.82 31.38 -6.38
C ARG A 17 10.68 30.77 -5.26
N SER A 18 10.20 30.80 -4.02
CA SER A 18 10.87 30.17 -2.87
C SER A 18 9.86 29.43 -2.01
N GLN A 19 10.28 28.29 -1.47
CA GLN A 19 9.42 27.49 -0.59
C GLN A 19 9.10 28.25 0.70
N SER A 20 10.11 28.90 1.30
CA SER A 20 9.92 29.70 2.51
C SER A 20 8.91 30.84 2.35
N PHE A 21 8.82 31.46 1.17
CA PHE A 21 7.80 32.47 0.92
C PHE A 21 6.40 31.85 0.74
N SER A 22 6.29 30.68 0.09
CA SER A 22 5.04 29.93 0.07
C SER A 22 4.53 29.62 1.46
N ASP A 23 5.43 29.14 2.34
CA ASP A 23 5.08 28.72 3.70
C ASP A 23 4.60 29.92 4.53
N ASN A 24 5.32 31.05 4.45
CA ASN A 24 4.91 32.29 5.09
C ASN A 24 3.58 32.82 4.57
N LEU A 25 3.37 32.79 3.25
CA LEU A 25 2.13 33.26 2.63
C LEU A 25 0.94 32.37 2.98
N ALA A 26 1.14 31.04 3.07
CA ALA A 26 0.13 30.10 3.55
C ALA A 26 -0.21 30.33 5.03
N ALA A 27 0.75 30.74 5.85
CA ALA A 27 0.50 31.11 7.25
C ALA A 27 -0.29 32.43 7.38
N MET A 28 0.01 33.43 6.54
CA MET A 28 -0.65 34.74 6.57
C MET A 28 -2.03 34.74 5.91
N ILE A 29 -2.22 33.93 4.87
CA ILE A 29 -3.46 33.81 4.10
C ILE A 29 -3.79 32.32 3.95
N PRO A 30 -4.37 31.66 4.98
CA PRO A 30 -4.60 30.21 4.97
C PRO A 30 -5.50 29.71 3.83
N GLN A 31 -6.34 30.59 3.29
CA GLN A 31 -7.21 30.33 2.14
C GLN A 31 -6.49 30.43 0.78
N ALA A 32 -5.24 30.89 0.75
CA ALA A 32 -4.42 30.95 -0.45
C ALA A 32 -3.79 29.58 -0.76
N GLN A 33 -3.82 29.18 -2.02
CA GLN A 33 -3.05 28.05 -2.52
C GLN A 33 -1.72 28.54 -3.12
N THR A 34 -0.62 28.26 -2.45
CA THR A 34 0.71 28.70 -2.88
C THR A 34 1.49 27.55 -3.52
N PHE A 35 2.15 27.81 -4.66
CA PHE A 35 2.94 26.82 -5.38
C PHE A 35 4.34 27.36 -5.69
N CYS A 36 5.37 26.64 -5.24
CA CYS A 36 6.75 26.86 -5.66
C CYS A 36 7.13 25.81 -6.72
N PRO A 37 7.24 26.17 -8.01
CA PRO A 37 7.57 25.21 -9.07
C PRO A 37 8.90 24.50 -8.84
N TYR A 38 9.89 25.20 -8.26
CA TYR A 38 11.20 24.60 -7.97
C TYR A 38 11.12 23.50 -6.91
N ALA A 39 10.29 23.69 -5.87
CA ALA A 39 10.11 22.66 -4.84
C ALA A 39 9.41 21.42 -5.42
N LEU A 40 8.37 21.62 -6.23
CA LEU A 40 7.65 20.53 -6.90
C LEU A 40 8.56 19.75 -7.85
N SER A 41 9.32 20.44 -8.69
CA SER A 41 10.24 19.79 -9.62
C SER A 41 11.39 19.10 -8.90
N ALA A 42 11.90 19.65 -7.79
CA ALA A 42 13.00 19.03 -7.03
C ALA A 42 12.64 17.64 -6.52
N GLU A 43 11.40 17.42 -6.05
CA GLU A 43 10.96 16.10 -5.60
C GLU A 43 10.85 15.09 -6.74
N ALA A 44 10.40 15.53 -7.92
CA ALA A 44 10.41 14.68 -9.12
C ALA A 44 11.83 14.32 -9.56
N PHE A 45 12.77 15.28 -9.55
CA PHE A 45 14.16 15.02 -9.87
C PHE A 45 14.83 14.11 -8.85
N ALA A 46 14.57 14.32 -7.56
CA ALA A 46 15.07 13.44 -6.49
C ALA A 46 14.49 12.03 -6.63
N GLY A 47 13.19 11.91 -6.96
CA GLY A 47 12.54 10.63 -7.26
C GLY A 47 13.19 9.92 -8.45
N ALA A 48 13.43 10.65 -9.55
CA ALA A 48 14.09 10.12 -10.73
C ALA A 48 15.56 9.73 -10.48
N ALA A 49 16.25 10.40 -9.56
CA ALA A 49 17.62 10.06 -9.16
C ALA A 49 17.71 8.72 -8.43
N PHE A 50 16.60 8.18 -7.92
CA PHE A 50 16.56 6.81 -7.40
C PHE A 50 16.57 5.73 -8.50
N GLY A 51 16.60 6.12 -9.78
CA GLY A 51 16.60 5.18 -10.91
C GLY A 51 15.20 4.92 -11.48
N GLU A 52 14.19 5.57 -10.90
CA GLU A 52 12.79 5.29 -11.20
C GLU A 52 12.18 6.27 -12.19
N ASN A 53 11.22 5.79 -12.97
CA ASN A 53 10.54 6.63 -13.93
C ASN A 53 9.37 7.37 -13.24
N ILE A 54 9.56 8.66 -12.99
CA ILE A 54 8.52 9.53 -12.43
C ILE A 54 7.60 10.01 -13.55
N LEU A 55 6.41 9.42 -13.62
CA LEU A 55 5.39 9.73 -14.64
C LEU A 55 4.66 11.04 -14.36
N GLY A 56 4.58 11.43 -13.09
CA GLY A 56 3.89 12.64 -12.67
C GLY A 56 3.93 12.82 -11.17
N LEU A 57 3.39 13.95 -10.73
CA LEU A 57 3.25 14.28 -9.32
C LEU A 57 2.00 15.11 -9.09
N PHE A 58 1.45 15.04 -7.88
CA PHE A 58 0.37 15.90 -7.43
C PHE A 58 0.48 16.13 -5.92
N ARG A 59 -0.26 17.11 -5.39
CA ARG A 59 -0.36 17.32 -3.94
C ARG A 59 -1.65 16.76 -3.41
N LEU A 60 -1.56 16.01 -2.32
CA LEU A 60 -2.70 15.49 -1.56
C LEU A 60 -2.47 15.77 -0.08
N SER A 61 -3.43 16.44 0.56
CA SER A 61 -3.38 16.77 2.00
C SER A 61 -2.06 17.44 2.44
N GLY A 62 -1.52 18.31 1.59
CA GLY A 62 -0.27 19.02 1.87
C GLY A 62 1.01 18.24 1.56
N GLN A 63 0.93 16.99 1.13
CA GLN A 63 2.08 16.16 0.77
C GLN A 63 2.20 16.01 -0.74
N THR A 64 3.41 16.03 -1.27
CA THR A 64 3.65 15.65 -2.68
C THR A 64 3.62 14.13 -2.81
N ILE A 65 2.81 13.68 -3.76
CA ILE A 65 2.66 12.29 -4.16
C ILE A 65 3.24 12.16 -5.56
N LEU A 66 4.15 11.21 -5.72
CA LEU A 66 4.79 10.85 -6.96
C LEU A 66 4.05 9.65 -7.56
N ILE A 67 3.84 9.71 -8.87
CA ILE A 67 3.40 8.57 -9.68
C ILE A 67 4.67 7.97 -10.28
N THR A 68 5.02 6.79 -9.82
CA THR A 68 6.29 6.15 -10.16
C THR A 68 6.05 4.82 -10.83
N GLU A 69 6.77 4.59 -11.92
CA GLU A 69 6.89 3.29 -12.57
C GLU A 69 8.21 2.63 -12.13
N TYR A 70 8.08 1.43 -11.57
CA TYR A 70 9.15 0.53 -11.18
C TYR A 70 9.20 -0.67 -12.13
N SER A 71 10.37 -0.94 -12.71
CA SER A 71 10.63 -2.18 -13.44
C SER A 71 11.33 -3.18 -12.54
N VAL A 72 10.65 -4.25 -12.14
CA VAL A 72 11.19 -5.21 -11.18
C VAL A 72 12.21 -6.11 -11.87
N GLN A 73 13.43 -6.14 -11.36
CA GLN A 73 14.53 -6.99 -11.82
C GLN A 73 14.96 -7.99 -10.75
N THR A 74 15.73 -8.99 -11.16
CA THR A 74 16.33 -9.94 -10.21
C THR A 74 17.37 -9.22 -9.36
N GLY A 75 17.20 -9.27 -8.03
CA GLY A 75 18.08 -8.59 -7.07
C GLY A 75 17.50 -7.29 -6.53
N ASP A 76 16.43 -6.76 -7.13
CA ASP A 76 15.77 -5.56 -6.65
C ASP A 76 15.09 -5.77 -5.30
N THR A 77 14.94 -4.67 -4.57
CA THR A 77 14.30 -4.66 -3.24
C THR A 77 12.80 -4.96 -3.27
N LEU A 78 12.17 -5.00 -4.45
CA LEU A 78 10.77 -5.40 -4.63
C LEU A 78 10.61 -6.87 -5.09
N ALA A 79 11.67 -7.48 -5.61
CA ALA A 79 11.59 -8.81 -6.20
C ALA A 79 11.10 -9.86 -5.18
N TYR A 80 10.16 -10.70 -5.63
CA TYR A 80 9.57 -11.82 -4.88
C TYR A 80 8.75 -11.43 -3.63
N LYS A 81 8.59 -10.14 -3.35
CA LYS A 81 7.77 -9.66 -2.22
C LYS A 81 6.29 -9.76 -2.54
N GLN A 82 5.51 -10.04 -1.51
CA GLN A 82 4.04 -9.91 -1.60
C GLN A 82 3.65 -8.44 -1.68
N MET A 83 2.54 -8.15 -2.36
CA MET A 83 2.06 -6.79 -2.56
C MET A 83 1.79 -6.08 -1.23
N ALA A 84 1.28 -6.79 -0.22
CA ALA A 84 1.13 -6.23 1.14
C ALA A 84 2.47 -5.77 1.76
N GLN A 85 3.54 -6.53 1.53
CA GLN A 85 4.87 -6.17 2.02
C GLN A 85 5.42 -4.93 1.34
N VAL A 86 4.99 -4.66 0.11
CA VAL A 86 5.33 -3.46 -0.64
C VAL A 86 4.49 -2.30 -0.15
N ALA A 87 3.17 -2.44 -0.20
CA ALA A 87 2.21 -1.40 0.16
C ALA A 87 2.43 -0.90 1.60
N TYR A 88 2.35 -1.81 2.57
CA TYR A 88 2.41 -1.45 3.99
C TYR A 88 3.84 -1.41 4.53
N GLY A 89 4.73 -2.24 3.99
CA GLY A 89 6.12 -2.27 4.43
C GLY A 89 6.89 -1.02 4.01
N TYR A 90 6.71 -0.51 2.79
CA TYR A 90 7.37 0.72 2.35
C TYR A 90 6.48 1.97 2.49
N GLY A 91 5.17 1.81 2.73
CA GLY A 91 4.23 2.91 2.86
C GLY A 91 3.91 3.56 1.51
N VAL A 92 3.66 2.72 0.51
CA VAL A 92 3.34 3.12 -0.87
C VAL A 92 1.98 2.54 -1.27
N VAL A 93 1.39 3.04 -2.35
CA VAL A 93 0.10 2.56 -2.85
C VAL A 93 0.27 2.00 -4.25
N PRO A 94 0.35 0.67 -4.41
CA PRO A 94 0.32 0.02 -5.71
C PRO A 94 -1.00 0.30 -6.44
N ILE A 95 -0.93 0.80 -7.67
CA ILE A 95 -2.12 1.12 -8.48
C ILE A 95 -2.26 0.17 -9.66
N LEU A 96 -1.16 -0.17 -10.32
CA LEU A 96 -1.18 -1.03 -11.49
C LEU A 96 0.03 -1.96 -11.46
N ARG A 97 -0.21 -3.24 -11.74
CA ARG A 97 0.85 -4.21 -11.99
C ARG A 97 0.70 -4.74 -13.41
N GLU A 98 1.70 -4.53 -14.24
CA GLU A 98 1.85 -5.25 -15.51
C GLU A 98 2.71 -6.48 -15.27
N THR A 99 2.22 -7.64 -15.68
CA THR A 99 2.86 -8.95 -15.52
C THR A 99 2.65 -9.76 -16.79
N LYS A 100 3.37 -10.88 -16.91
CA LYS A 100 3.04 -11.91 -17.90
C LYS A 100 2.19 -13.00 -17.25
N ASP A 101 1.22 -13.51 -17.99
CA ASP A 101 0.48 -14.72 -17.60
C ASP A 101 1.31 -15.99 -17.93
N PRO A 102 0.84 -17.21 -17.55
CA PRO A 102 1.55 -18.44 -17.86
C PRO A 102 1.77 -18.72 -19.36
N SER A 103 0.97 -18.09 -20.23
CA SER A 103 1.12 -18.18 -21.69
C SER A 103 2.11 -17.15 -22.26
N GLY A 104 2.67 -16.28 -21.41
CA GLY A 104 3.58 -15.21 -21.79
C GLY A 104 2.91 -13.93 -22.27
N LYS A 105 1.56 -13.86 -22.21
CA LYS A 105 0.81 -12.67 -22.62
C LYS A 105 0.88 -11.60 -21.53
N ILE A 106 1.03 -10.34 -21.94
CA ILE A 106 1.04 -9.20 -21.03
C ILE A 106 -0.37 -8.98 -20.48
N CYS A 107 -0.47 -8.86 -19.16
CA CYS A 107 -1.69 -8.66 -18.41
C CYS A 107 -1.49 -7.50 -17.43
N ALA A 108 -2.47 -6.61 -17.37
CA ALA A 108 -2.47 -5.45 -16.48
C ALA A 108 -3.51 -5.64 -15.37
N ILE A 109 -3.08 -5.54 -14.12
CA ILE A 109 -3.89 -5.76 -12.92
C ILE A 109 -4.02 -4.42 -12.20
N LEU A 110 -5.20 -3.81 -12.28
CA LEU A 110 -5.54 -2.59 -11.56
C LEU A 110 -5.82 -2.92 -10.09
N LEU A 111 -5.25 -2.11 -9.18
CA LEU A 111 -5.34 -2.28 -7.73
C LEU A 111 -4.99 -3.72 -7.32
N PRO A 112 -3.72 -4.15 -7.55
CA PRO A 112 -3.31 -5.53 -7.29
C PRO A 112 -3.56 -5.91 -5.83
N THR A 113 -3.95 -7.15 -5.60
CA THR A 113 -4.31 -7.61 -4.26
C THR A 113 -3.07 -7.93 -3.42
N ASP A 114 -3.23 -7.79 -2.10
CA ASP A 114 -2.17 -7.97 -1.09
C ASP A 114 -1.40 -9.30 -1.19
N GLU A 115 -2.07 -10.36 -1.64
CA GLU A 115 -1.53 -11.72 -1.72
C GLU A 115 -0.64 -11.95 -2.94
N GLN A 116 -0.77 -11.09 -3.97
CA GLN A 116 -0.01 -11.22 -5.21
C GLN A 116 1.47 -10.95 -4.95
N ARG A 117 2.35 -11.72 -5.60
CA ARG A 117 3.80 -11.50 -5.55
C ARG A 117 4.27 -10.73 -6.77
N LEU A 118 5.22 -9.83 -6.54
CA LEU A 118 6.00 -9.21 -7.61
C LEU A 118 7.09 -10.18 -8.06
N LEU A 119 7.20 -10.37 -9.37
CA LEU A 119 8.22 -11.21 -9.97
C LEU A 119 9.16 -10.34 -10.84
N PRO A 120 10.42 -10.75 -11.01
CA PRO A 120 11.28 -10.13 -12.01
C PRO A 120 10.62 -10.13 -13.39
N GLY A 121 10.67 -8.98 -14.07
CA GLY A 121 9.99 -8.71 -15.34
C GLY A 121 8.62 -8.04 -15.19
N ASP A 122 8.08 -7.92 -13.97
CA ASP A 122 6.88 -7.12 -13.72
C ASP A 122 7.19 -5.63 -13.81
N ARG A 123 6.19 -4.83 -14.20
CA ARG A 123 6.20 -3.38 -14.01
C ARG A 123 5.15 -3.00 -12.98
N LEU A 124 5.55 -2.22 -11.99
CA LEU A 124 4.69 -1.76 -10.92
C LEU A 124 4.55 -0.24 -10.99
N PHE A 125 3.32 0.24 -11.05
CA PHE A 125 3.00 1.65 -10.95
C PHE A 125 2.41 1.91 -9.58
N LEU A 126 3.01 2.87 -8.87
CA LEU A 126 2.66 3.15 -7.49
C LEU A 126 2.56 4.66 -7.24
N LEU A 127 1.77 4.99 -6.22
CA LEU A 127 1.77 6.32 -5.61
C LEU A 127 2.66 6.28 -4.38
N SER A 128 3.55 7.25 -4.26
CA SER A 128 4.49 7.28 -3.15
C SER A 128 4.90 8.69 -2.77
N SER A 129 5.27 8.85 -1.50
CA SER A 129 6.09 9.99 -1.10
C SER A 129 7.54 9.75 -1.50
N ILE A 130 8.35 10.80 -1.51
CA ILE A 130 9.80 10.64 -1.70
C ILE A 130 10.43 9.71 -0.65
N ASN A 131 9.88 9.69 0.58
CA ASN A 131 10.33 8.79 1.64
C ASN A 131 9.97 7.34 1.34
N GLY A 132 8.80 7.06 0.78
CA GLY A 132 8.39 5.72 0.38
C GLY A 132 9.31 5.15 -0.69
N LEU A 133 9.64 5.96 -1.72
CA LEU A 133 10.62 5.59 -2.75
C LEU A 133 12.00 5.30 -2.15
N ARG A 134 12.52 6.21 -1.31
CA ARG A 134 13.83 6.03 -0.65
C ARG A 134 13.90 4.73 0.14
N ARG A 135 12.81 4.36 0.82
CA ARG A 135 12.75 3.13 1.61
C ARG A 135 12.75 1.89 0.72
N ILE A 136 12.10 1.94 -0.44
CA ILE A 136 12.19 0.88 -1.44
C ILE A 136 13.64 0.71 -1.85
N GLU A 137 14.34 1.77 -2.27
CA GLU A 137 15.74 1.68 -2.72
C GLU A 137 16.68 1.10 -1.66
N ARG A 138 16.43 1.39 -0.39
CA ARG A 138 17.26 0.92 0.73
C ARG A 138 16.81 -0.43 1.30
N GLY A 139 15.68 -0.97 0.85
CA GLY A 139 15.08 -2.17 1.46
C GLY A 139 14.58 -1.95 2.90
N GLU A 140 14.32 -0.70 3.30
CA GLU A 140 13.94 -0.28 4.66
C GLU A 140 12.44 -0.46 4.92
N LYS A 141 12.01 -1.71 5.11
CA LYS A 141 10.62 -2.05 5.44
C LYS A 141 10.28 -1.79 6.90
N THR A 142 9.07 -1.28 7.15
CA THR A 142 8.42 -1.38 8.45
C THR A 142 8.10 -2.86 8.68
N PRO A 143 8.52 -3.46 9.80
CA PRO A 143 8.17 -4.84 10.11
C PRO A 143 6.65 -4.98 10.34
N PRO A 144 6.05 -6.12 9.98
CA PRO A 144 4.68 -6.43 10.37
C PRO A 144 4.55 -6.55 11.89
N ARG A 145 3.31 -6.49 12.38
CA ARG A 145 3.02 -6.73 13.80
C ARG A 145 2.84 -8.22 14.07
N HIS A 146 3.15 -8.64 15.28
CA HIS A 146 2.83 -9.97 15.77
C HIS A 146 1.39 -10.02 16.25
N TRP A 147 0.65 -11.00 15.75
CA TRP A 147 -0.75 -11.23 16.08
C TRP A 147 -0.97 -12.65 16.54
N ARG A 148 -1.79 -12.83 17.57
CA ARG A 148 -2.37 -14.11 17.94
C ARG A 148 -3.75 -14.24 17.32
N VAL A 149 -3.90 -15.19 16.41
CA VAL A 149 -5.19 -15.58 15.84
C VAL A 149 -5.77 -16.70 16.68
N THR A 150 -6.99 -16.52 17.17
CA THR A 150 -7.72 -17.56 17.92
C THR A 150 -9.02 -17.92 17.20
N ALA A 151 -9.33 -19.21 17.16
CA ALA A 151 -10.60 -19.73 16.69
C ALA A 151 -11.16 -20.71 17.71
N ASP A 152 -12.43 -20.51 18.09
CA ASP A 152 -13.10 -21.32 19.12
C ASP A 152 -14.04 -22.36 18.51
N THR A 153 -14.62 -22.05 17.33
CA THR A 153 -15.65 -22.86 16.70
C THR A 153 -15.07 -23.64 15.52
N ARG A 154 -15.20 -24.97 15.55
CA ARG A 154 -14.78 -25.81 14.42
C ARG A 154 -15.60 -25.50 13.16
N PRO A 155 -14.95 -25.34 12.00
CA PRO A 155 -15.65 -25.21 10.74
C PRO A 155 -16.27 -26.54 10.30
N SER A 156 -17.21 -26.49 9.35
CA SER A 156 -17.69 -27.69 8.67
C SER A 156 -16.55 -28.38 7.91
N VAL A 157 -16.56 -29.72 7.89
CA VAL A 157 -15.58 -30.54 7.16
C VAL A 157 -15.52 -30.14 5.68
N ALA A 158 -16.66 -29.82 5.08
CA ALA A 158 -16.74 -29.39 3.68
C ALA A 158 -16.06 -28.02 3.42
N SER A 159 -16.00 -27.14 4.41
CA SER A 159 -15.40 -25.80 4.29
C SER A 159 -13.90 -25.77 4.58
N SER A 160 -13.37 -26.79 5.25
CA SER A 160 -12.00 -26.84 5.74
C SER A 160 -10.94 -26.61 4.65
N PRO A 161 -11.01 -27.22 3.44
CA PRO A 161 -10.03 -26.97 2.39
C PRO A 161 -9.98 -25.51 1.94
N SER A 162 -11.15 -24.87 1.76
CA SER A 162 -11.23 -23.47 1.34
C SER A 162 -10.69 -22.50 2.41
N ILE A 163 -10.91 -22.81 3.69
CA ILE A 163 -10.38 -22.01 4.80
C ILE A 163 -8.85 -22.14 4.84
N ILE A 164 -8.30 -23.36 4.70
CA ILE A 164 -6.84 -23.59 4.65
C ILE A 164 -6.21 -22.77 3.53
N GLU A 165 -6.78 -22.84 2.33
CA GLU A 165 -6.28 -22.11 1.16
C GLU A 165 -6.33 -20.59 1.39
N ARG A 166 -7.48 -20.07 1.84
CA ARG A 166 -7.67 -18.64 2.10
C ARG A 166 -6.73 -18.13 3.20
N PHE A 167 -6.58 -18.90 4.27
CA PHE A 167 -5.68 -18.56 5.39
C PHE A 167 -4.22 -18.52 4.92
N THR A 168 -3.80 -19.50 4.12
CA THR A 168 -2.44 -19.54 3.55
C THR A 168 -2.19 -18.37 2.59
N GLN A 169 -3.18 -17.97 1.79
CA GLN A 169 -3.04 -16.83 0.87
C GLN A 169 -2.93 -15.49 1.61
N LEU A 170 -3.71 -15.31 2.68
CA LEU A 170 -3.81 -14.06 3.43
C LEU A 170 -2.72 -13.87 4.48
N THR A 171 -1.98 -14.93 4.81
CA THR A 171 -0.96 -14.93 5.86
C THR A 171 0.40 -15.37 5.32
N ASN A 172 1.44 -15.26 6.16
CA ASN A 172 2.75 -15.81 5.87
C ASN A 172 2.88 -17.29 6.30
N CYS A 173 1.80 -17.93 6.75
CA CYS A 173 1.82 -19.33 7.16
C CYS A 173 1.98 -20.26 5.97
N ASN A 174 2.68 -21.38 6.19
CA ASN A 174 2.70 -22.45 5.20
C ASN A 174 1.40 -23.29 5.27
N PRO A 175 1.07 -24.05 4.21
CA PRO A 175 -0.15 -24.85 4.17
C PRO A 175 -0.30 -25.86 5.32
N GLU A 176 0.80 -26.40 5.82
CA GLU A 176 0.81 -27.38 6.91
C GLU A 176 0.47 -26.73 8.26
N GLN A 177 1.03 -25.56 8.55
CA GLN A 177 0.69 -24.75 9.73
C GLN A 177 -0.79 -24.36 9.72
N ALA A 178 -1.30 -23.94 8.55
CA ALA A 178 -2.72 -23.60 8.39
C ALA A 178 -3.63 -24.81 8.62
N ARG A 179 -3.27 -25.98 8.05
CA ARG A 179 -4.00 -27.24 8.26
C ARG A 179 -4.00 -27.64 9.74
N GLN A 180 -2.83 -27.65 10.38
CA GLN A 180 -2.69 -28.00 11.78
C GLN A 180 -3.53 -27.09 12.68
N PHE A 181 -3.50 -25.77 12.43
CA PHE A 181 -4.33 -24.81 13.18
C PHE A 181 -5.82 -25.16 13.07
N ILE A 182 -6.31 -25.47 11.87
CA ILE A 182 -7.73 -25.75 11.60
C ILE A 182 -8.17 -27.09 12.20
N GLU A 183 -7.34 -28.11 12.17
CA GLU A 183 -7.63 -29.43 12.77
C GLU A 183 -7.65 -29.38 14.30
N GLN A 184 -6.86 -28.49 14.90
CA GLN A 184 -6.70 -28.37 16.35
C GLN A 184 -7.70 -27.42 17.01
N ILE A 185 -8.61 -26.78 16.25
CA ILE A 185 -9.63 -25.87 16.81
C ILE A 185 -10.45 -26.58 17.91
N PRO A 186 -10.64 -25.98 19.10
CA PRO A 186 -10.23 -24.63 19.50
C PRO A 186 -8.71 -24.47 19.67
N ALA A 187 -8.13 -23.49 18.98
CA ALA A 187 -6.68 -23.31 18.88
C ALA A 187 -6.29 -21.84 18.71
N ALA A 188 -5.00 -21.57 18.90
CA ALA A 188 -4.36 -20.30 18.62
C ALA A 188 -3.12 -20.48 17.75
N ILE A 189 -2.86 -19.53 16.86
CA ILE A 189 -1.63 -19.47 16.05
C ILE A 189 -1.09 -18.03 16.05
N ASP A 190 0.24 -17.91 16.21
CA ASP A 190 0.93 -16.63 16.19
C ASP A 190 1.45 -16.37 14.77
N ILE A 191 1.14 -15.19 14.22
CA ILE A 191 1.44 -14.81 12.83
C ILE A 191 1.92 -13.36 12.74
N GLU A 192 2.60 -13.04 11.64
CA GLU A 192 3.06 -11.69 11.32
C GLU A 192 2.21 -11.08 10.21
N LEU A 193 1.48 -10.00 10.51
CA LEU A 193 0.63 -9.28 9.56
C LEU A 193 0.72 -7.76 9.74
N TYR A 194 0.55 -7.03 8.64
CA TYR A 194 0.22 -5.60 8.70
C TYR A 194 -1.24 -5.39 9.13
N ASP A 195 -1.56 -4.22 9.70
CA ASP A 195 -2.90 -3.93 10.26
C ASP A 195 -4.03 -4.17 9.24
N TYR A 196 -3.84 -3.75 7.99
CA TYR A 196 -4.82 -3.97 6.92
C TYR A 196 -4.95 -5.45 6.52
N GLN A 197 -3.85 -6.21 6.51
CA GLN A 197 -3.91 -7.65 6.27
C GLN A 197 -4.66 -8.37 7.40
N ALA A 198 -4.43 -7.96 8.65
CA ALA A 198 -5.15 -8.51 9.80
C ALA A 198 -6.67 -8.26 9.70
N ALA A 199 -7.08 -7.04 9.35
CA ALA A 199 -8.49 -6.71 9.12
C ALA A 199 -9.10 -7.53 7.96
N ARG A 200 -8.37 -7.66 6.84
CA ARG A 200 -8.78 -8.45 5.67
C ARG A 200 -8.92 -9.94 6.01
N LEU A 201 -8.04 -10.49 6.85
CA LEU A 201 -8.12 -11.87 7.33
C LEU A 201 -9.44 -12.11 8.08
N ILE A 202 -9.80 -11.24 9.02
CA ILE A 202 -11.07 -11.33 9.76
C ILE A 202 -12.23 -11.33 8.78
N GLN A 203 -12.29 -10.32 7.90
CA GLN A 203 -13.39 -10.15 6.97
C GLN A 203 -13.52 -11.33 6.00
N ALA A 204 -12.40 -11.86 5.50
CA ALA A 204 -12.40 -12.96 4.55
C ALA A 204 -12.87 -14.28 5.16
N LEU A 205 -12.63 -14.50 6.46
CA LEU A 205 -12.96 -15.75 7.14
C LEU A 205 -14.27 -15.70 7.92
N GLN A 206 -14.82 -14.51 8.21
CA GLN A 206 -15.95 -14.31 9.11
C GLN A 206 -17.16 -15.24 8.87
N SER A 207 -17.45 -15.57 7.61
CA SER A 207 -18.60 -16.42 7.24
C SER A 207 -18.35 -17.93 7.40
N GLN A 208 -17.10 -18.37 7.37
CA GLN A 208 -16.72 -19.79 7.39
C GLN A 208 -16.04 -20.20 8.70
N LEU A 209 -15.24 -19.29 9.26
CA LEU A 209 -14.50 -19.47 10.49
C LEU A 209 -14.35 -18.10 11.19
N PRO A 210 -15.19 -17.81 12.20
CA PRO A 210 -15.02 -16.62 13.02
C PRO A 210 -13.69 -16.69 13.78
N VAL A 211 -12.76 -15.81 13.41
CA VAL A 211 -11.45 -15.67 14.06
C VAL A 211 -11.39 -14.36 14.83
N ARG A 212 -10.62 -14.35 15.92
CA ARG A 212 -10.26 -13.13 16.65
C ARG A 212 -8.75 -12.92 16.56
N LEU A 213 -8.33 -11.67 16.41
CA LEU A 213 -6.92 -11.29 16.47
C LEU A 213 -6.65 -10.43 17.70
N SER A 214 -5.56 -10.73 18.38
CA SER A 214 -5.03 -9.92 19.47
C SER A 214 -3.55 -9.62 19.22
N PRO A 215 -3.10 -8.37 19.38
CA PRO A 215 -1.70 -8.04 19.19
C PRO A 215 -0.84 -8.69 20.28
N ILE A 216 0.29 -9.27 19.90
CA ILE A 216 1.31 -9.80 20.80
C ILE A 216 2.38 -8.71 20.93
N ARG A 217 2.89 -8.48 22.15
CA ARG A 217 3.97 -7.52 22.40
C ARG A 217 5.33 -8.09 22.02
#